data_AF-A0A1Y1I5B0-F1
#
_entry.id   AF-A0A1Y1I5B0-F1
#
_cell.length_a   1.000
_cell.length_b   1.000
_cell.length_c   1.000
_cell.angle_alpha   90.00
_cell.angle_beta   90.00
_cell.angle_gamma   90.00
#
_symmetry.space_group_name_H-M   'P 1'
#
loop_
_entity.id
_entity.type
_entity.pdbx_description
1 polymer ?
#
loop_
_entity_poly.entity_id
_entity_poly.type
_entity_poly.pdbx_seq_one_letter_code
_entity_poly.pdbx_strand_id
1 'polypeptide(L)'
;MAAPGTVVENTLPGSSGLAAENGPVTKEAGSVGPASSTAPVQGIKNLSKVANEIVPHVMNLYQSVATESDYKIYAPNAEFEDPLMHAIGLKQVQSAFQAMPKTFSMAQALKSDVIKDLDAPSSGEIHIDLVMKYKMRPVGPTFEMPSLVRLVVQDGQVVRHEDLWHHKPLTHTGIVGKTGDMMRRANMMLTHAIMGFGGKVPADSPKSTLTPPKETAGSSSL
;
A
#
# COMPACT_ATOMS: atom_id res chain seq x y z
N MET A 1 -6.94 37.76 40.69
CA MET A 1 -8.30 38.26 40.42
C MET A 1 -8.23 39.31 39.31
N ALA A 2 -8.64 38.93 38.09
CA ALA A 2 -9.20 39.75 37.00
C ALA A 2 -9.26 38.86 35.74
N ALA A 3 -10.35 38.99 35.01
CA ALA A 3 -10.97 37.98 34.14
C ALA A 3 -10.49 38.04 32.65
N PRO A 4 -10.94 37.11 31.78
CA PRO A 4 -10.35 36.80 30.48
C PRO A 4 -10.98 37.58 29.31
N GLY A 5 -10.18 37.81 28.26
CA GLY A 5 -10.59 38.47 27.01
C GLY A 5 -11.09 37.51 25.94
N THR A 6 -12.41 37.54 25.75
CA THR A 6 -13.21 37.52 24.52
C THR A 6 -12.75 36.72 23.29
N VAL A 7 -13.57 35.70 22.98
CA VAL A 7 -13.73 35.00 21.70
C VAL A 7 -14.38 35.94 20.68
N VAL A 8 -13.86 35.95 19.44
CA VAL A 8 -14.55 36.54 18.28
C VAL A 8 -14.83 35.46 17.25
N GLU A 9 -16.13 35.24 17.07
CA GLU A 9 -16.83 34.43 16.09
C GLU A 9 -16.78 35.13 14.72
N ASN A 10 -16.33 34.43 13.67
CA ASN A 10 -16.41 34.93 12.30
C ASN A 10 -17.40 34.09 11.49
N THR A 11 -18.53 34.75 11.24
CA THR A 11 -19.70 34.37 10.47
C THR A 11 -19.41 34.22 8.96
N LEU A 12 -20.00 33.18 8.37
CA LEU A 12 -20.16 32.95 6.94
C LEU A 12 -21.08 34.01 6.29
N PRO A 13 -20.78 34.53 5.10
CA PRO A 13 -21.79 35.16 4.25
C PRO A 13 -22.43 34.13 3.31
N GLY A 14 -23.75 34.22 3.22
CA GLY A 14 -24.63 33.34 2.49
C GLY A 14 -24.74 33.56 0.97
N SER A 15 -25.63 32.75 0.43
CA SER A 15 -26.08 32.53 -0.93
C SER A 15 -26.72 33.73 -1.66
N SER A 16 -26.47 33.81 -2.97
CA SER A 16 -27.38 34.17 -4.10
C SER A 16 -26.48 34.35 -5.34
N GLY A 17 -26.75 33.96 -6.58
CA GLY A 17 -27.85 33.30 -7.29
C GLY A 17 -27.48 33.32 -8.79
N LEU A 18 -27.99 32.34 -9.56
CA LEU A 18 -28.21 32.26 -11.01
C LEU A 18 -27.26 32.96 -12.01
N ALA A 19 -26.71 32.19 -12.96
CA ALA A 19 -27.08 32.27 -14.39
C ALA A 19 -26.30 31.24 -15.22
N ALA A 20 -27.02 30.55 -16.11
CA ALA A 20 -26.48 29.70 -17.16
C ALA A 20 -26.21 30.53 -18.42
N GLU A 21 -25.10 30.28 -19.10
CA GLU A 21 -24.97 30.58 -20.53
C GLU A 21 -24.06 29.53 -21.20
N ASN A 22 -24.52 29.03 -22.34
CA ASN A 22 -23.89 27.99 -23.15
C ASN A 22 -23.11 28.62 -24.32
N GLY A 23 -21.93 28.07 -24.62
CA GLY A 23 -21.38 27.95 -25.97
C GLY A 23 -19.94 28.48 -26.15
N PRO A 24 -19.22 28.09 -27.21
CA PRO A 24 -19.16 26.78 -27.87
C PRO A 24 -17.78 26.11 -27.68
N VAL A 25 -17.76 24.79 -27.92
CA VAL A 25 -16.55 23.97 -28.03
C VAL A 25 -15.78 24.30 -29.30
N THR A 26 -14.49 24.60 -29.17
CA THR A 26 -13.51 24.45 -30.27
C THR A 26 -12.42 23.49 -29.81
N LYS A 27 -12.27 22.41 -30.59
CA LYS A 27 -11.24 21.38 -30.45
C LYS A 27 -9.88 21.96 -30.80
N GLU A 28 -8.89 21.76 -29.94
CA GLU A 28 -7.51 21.54 -30.39
C GLU A 28 -6.97 20.27 -29.75
N ALA A 29 -6.65 19.32 -30.62
CA ALA A 29 -6.01 18.06 -30.31
C ALA A 29 -4.51 18.31 -30.13
N GLY A 30 -4.09 18.56 -28.89
CA GLY A 30 -2.70 18.48 -28.47
C GLY A 30 -2.43 17.14 -27.81
N SER A 31 -1.97 16.16 -28.60
CA SER A 31 -1.43 14.89 -28.13
C SER A 31 -0.19 15.16 -27.25
N VAL A 32 -0.38 15.18 -25.93
CA VAL A 32 0.72 15.04 -24.97
C VAL A 32 0.53 13.68 -24.31
N GLY A 33 1.17 12.66 -24.89
CA GLY A 33 1.33 11.39 -24.21
C GLY A 33 2.09 11.61 -22.89
N PRO A 34 1.80 10.85 -21.83
CA PRO A 34 2.58 10.96 -20.62
C PRO A 34 3.98 10.41 -20.90
N ALA A 35 4.96 11.29 -21.04
CA ALA A 35 6.35 10.93 -20.87
C ALA A 35 6.51 10.45 -19.42
N SER A 36 6.52 9.13 -19.23
CA SER A 36 6.93 8.50 -17.98
C SER A 36 8.39 8.85 -17.76
N SER A 37 8.65 9.85 -16.91
CA SER A 37 9.98 10.07 -16.34
C SER A 37 10.21 9.01 -15.27
N THR A 38 10.55 7.80 -15.70
CA THR A 38 11.04 6.75 -14.81
C THR A 38 12.37 7.22 -14.24
N ALA A 39 12.44 7.46 -12.93
CA ALA A 39 13.71 7.75 -12.29
C ALA A 39 14.66 6.56 -12.53
N PRO A 40 15.93 6.79 -12.92
CA PRO A 40 16.88 5.70 -13.08
C PRO A 40 17.11 5.00 -11.73
N VAL A 41 17.01 3.68 -11.71
CA VAL A 41 17.39 2.85 -10.55
C VAL A 41 18.90 3.01 -10.35
N GLN A 42 19.31 3.69 -9.27
CA GLN A 42 20.72 3.91 -8.93
C GLN A 42 21.08 3.12 -7.68
N GLY A 43 21.33 1.82 -7.85
CA GLY A 43 21.74 0.92 -6.77
C GLY A 43 23.04 0.18 -7.10
N ILE A 44 23.44 -0.75 -6.23
CA ILE A 44 24.62 -1.63 -6.34
C ILE A 44 25.09 -1.82 -7.80
N LYS A 45 26.35 -1.46 -8.10
CA LYS A 45 26.94 -1.75 -9.42
C LYS A 45 27.02 -3.27 -9.59
N ASN A 46 26.38 -3.78 -10.64
CA ASN A 46 26.21 -5.21 -10.93
C ASN A 46 25.15 -5.89 -10.04
N LEU A 47 23.89 -5.48 -10.21
CA LEU A 47 22.75 -6.23 -9.71
C LEU A 47 22.78 -7.67 -10.24
N SER A 48 22.30 -8.59 -9.42
CA SER A 48 22.07 -9.96 -9.80
C SER A 48 21.09 -10.04 -10.98
N LYS A 49 21.10 -11.17 -11.69
CA LYS A 49 20.19 -11.40 -12.81
C LYS A 49 18.73 -11.32 -12.33
N VAL A 50 18.44 -11.91 -11.16
CA VAL A 50 17.12 -11.92 -10.53
C VAL A 50 16.68 -10.50 -10.19
N ALA A 51 17.55 -9.68 -9.58
CA ALA A 51 17.21 -8.29 -9.27
C ALA A 51 16.95 -7.45 -10.53
N ASN A 52 17.74 -7.62 -11.60
CA ASN A 52 17.52 -6.92 -12.87
C ASN A 52 16.17 -7.28 -13.51
N GLU A 53 15.69 -8.50 -13.33
CA GLU A 53 14.39 -8.94 -13.84
C GLU A 53 13.23 -8.43 -12.97
N ILE A 54 13.36 -8.47 -11.64
CA ILE A 54 12.25 -8.17 -10.72
C ILE A 54 12.06 -6.67 -10.48
N VAL A 55 13.14 -5.91 -10.27
CA VAL A 55 13.06 -4.52 -9.83
C VAL A 55 12.24 -3.62 -10.77
N PRO A 56 12.39 -3.68 -12.11
CA PRO A 56 11.61 -2.85 -13.03
C PRO A 56 10.10 -3.07 -12.88
N HIS A 57 9.67 -4.33 -12.74
CA HIS A 57 8.27 -4.68 -12.55
C HIS A 57 7.72 -4.15 -11.23
N VAL A 58 8.51 -4.23 -10.15
CA VAL A 58 8.14 -3.64 -8.85
C VAL A 58 7.98 -2.12 -8.96
N MET A 59 8.90 -1.44 -9.65
CA MET A 59 8.82 0.00 -9.86
C MET A 59 7.58 0.43 -10.66
N ASN A 60 7.13 -0.39 -11.61
CA ASN A 60 5.89 -0.13 -12.34
C ASN A 60 4.65 -0.17 -11.43
N LEU A 61 4.64 -1.06 -10.43
CA LEU A 61 3.57 -1.16 -9.43
C LEU A 61 3.47 0.14 -8.61
N TYR A 62 4.58 0.59 -8.02
CA TYR A 62 4.60 1.79 -7.17
C TYR A 62 4.27 3.07 -7.93
N GLN A 63 4.68 3.17 -9.19
CA GLN A 63 4.38 4.29 -10.08
C GLN A 63 2.96 4.25 -10.68
N SER A 64 2.15 3.25 -10.31
CA SER A 64 0.77 3.09 -10.79
C SER A 64 0.64 2.93 -12.31
N VAL A 65 1.66 2.35 -12.96
CA VAL A 65 1.71 2.08 -14.41
C VAL A 65 1.79 0.58 -14.73
N ALA A 66 1.60 -0.28 -13.73
CA ALA A 66 1.70 -1.73 -13.89
C ALA A 66 0.63 -2.32 -14.80
N THR A 67 1.07 -3.31 -15.56
CA THR A 67 0.32 -4.17 -16.46
C THR A 67 0.19 -5.57 -15.86
N GLU A 68 -0.59 -6.45 -16.49
CA GLU A 68 -0.70 -7.85 -16.06
C GLU A 68 0.65 -8.58 -16.06
N SER A 69 1.56 -8.24 -16.98
CA SER A 69 2.92 -8.81 -17.02
C SER A 69 3.74 -8.50 -15.78
N ASP A 70 3.56 -7.32 -15.18
CA ASP A 70 4.33 -6.91 -14.01
C ASP A 70 4.00 -7.75 -12.76
N TYR A 71 2.88 -8.49 -12.77
CA TYR A 71 2.50 -9.40 -11.70
C TYR A 71 3.06 -10.83 -11.86
N LYS A 72 3.68 -11.16 -13.00
CA LYS A 72 4.24 -12.51 -13.25
C LYS A 72 5.48 -12.80 -12.40
N ILE A 73 6.10 -11.77 -11.83
CA ILE A 73 7.21 -11.89 -10.91
C ILE A 73 6.81 -12.53 -9.57
N TYR A 74 5.52 -12.56 -9.22
CA TYR A 74 5.05 -13.08 -7.94
C TYR A 74 4.70 -14.57 -8.02
N ALA A 75 5.01 -15.29 -6.95
CA ALA A 75 4.50 -16.63 -6.74
C ALA A 75 2.97 -16.60 -6.52
N PRO A 76 2.22 -17.67 -6.85
CA PRO A 76 0.76 -17.70 -6.66
C PRO A 76 0.30 -17.44 -5.23
N ASN A 77 1.10 -17.84 -4.24
CA ASN A 77 0.88 -17.67 -2.80
C ASN A 77 1.68 -16.50 -2.21
N ALA A 78 2.17 -15.57 -3.03
CA ALA A 78 2.96 -14.44 -2.54
C ALA A 78 2.20 -13.59 -1.53
N GLU A 79 2.92 -13.09 -0.53
CA GLU A 79 2.40 -12.18 0.48
C GLU A 79 2.91 -10.76 0.20
N PHE A 80 2.03 -9.77 0.34
CA PHE A 80 2.39 -8.35 0.35
C PHE A 80 1.93 -7.71 1.66
N GLU A 81 2.83 -6.97 2.31
CA GLU A 81 2.53 -6.28 3.55
C GLU A 81 3.03 -4.83 3.52
N ASP A 82 2.20 -3.93 4.00
CA ASP A 82 2.54 -2.56 4.33
C ASP A 82 1.88 -2.19 5.69
N PRO A 83 2.06 -0.98 6.23
CA PRO A 83 1.43 -0.59 7.50
C PRO A 83 -0.11 -0.60 7.49
N LEU A 84 -0.74 -0.56 6.31
CA LEU A 84 -2.17 -0.51 6.10
C LEU A 84 -2.79 -1.83 5.61
N MET A 85 -2.03 -2.70 4.96
CA MET A 85 -2.54 -3.87 4.26
C MET A 85 -1.66 -5.10 4.48
N HIS A 86 -2.31 -6.26 4.51
CA HIS A 86 -1.67 -7.56 4.42
C HIS A 86 -2.48 -8.38 3.41
N ALA A 87 -1.89 -8.56 2.24
CA ALA A 87 -2.41 -9.33 1.12
C ALA A 87 -1.76 -10.70 1.06
N ILE A 88 -2.59 -11.73 0.90
CA ILE A 88 -2.16 -13.12 0.78
C ILE A 88 -2.65 -13.66 -0.56
N GLY A 89 -1.69 -14.10 -1.38
CA GLY A 89 -1.91 -14.62 -2.72
C GLY A 89 -2.00 -13.55 -3.80
N LEU A 90 -1.67 -13.96 -5.02
CA LEU A 90 -1.48 -13.07 -6.17
C LEU A 90 -2.67 -12.13 -6.44
N LYS A 91 -3.90 -12.60 -6.27
CA LYS A 91 -5.11 -11.80 -6.53
C LYS A 91 -5.27 -10.64 -5.55
N GLN A 92 -4.89 -10.83 -4.28
CA GLN A 92 -4.95 -9.76 -3.29
C GLN A 92 -3.81 -8.76 -3.53
N VAL A 93 -2.61 -9.24 -3.86
CA VAL A 93 -1.48 -8.39 -4.27
C VAL A 93 -1.86 -7.51 -5.45
N GLN A 94 -2.46 -8.09 -6.50
CA GLN A 94 -3.00 -7.35 -7.64
C GLN A 94 -4.00 -6.27 -7.21
N SER A 95 -4.92 -6.61 -6.31
CA SER A 95 -5.91 -5.65 -5.83
C SER A 95 -5.30 -4.48 -5.06
N ALA A 96 -4.26 -4.71 -4.27
CA ALA A 96 -3.57 -3.66 -3.53
C ALA A 96 -2.96 -2.62 -4.48
N PHE A 97 -2.17 -3.08 -5.46
CA PHE A 97 -1.50 -2.19 -6.40
C PHE A 97 -2.44 -1.58 -7.45
N GLN A 98 -3.48 -2.30 -7.90
CA GLN A 98 -4.47 -1.73 -8.81
C GLN A 98 -5.40 -0.71 -8.14
N ALA A 99 -5.51 -0.71 -6.81
CA ALA A 99 -6.22 0.34 -6.09
C ALA A 99 -5.44 1.67 -6.13
N MET A 100 -4.11 1.64 -6.24
CA MET A 100 -3.28 2.85 -6.27
C MET A 100 -3.66 3.88 -7.34
N PRO A 101 -3.81 3.54 -8.64
CA PRO A 101 -4.24 4.51 -9.65
C PRO A 101 -5.67 5.05 -9.43
N LYS A 102 -6.51 4.39 -8.61
CA LYS A 102 -7.83 4.90 -8.23
C LYS A 102 -7.73 5.89 -7.06
N THR A 103 -6.83 5.65 -6.12
CA THR A 103 -6.62 6.48 -4.92
C THR A 103 -5.73 7.69 -5.17
N PHE A 104 -4.73 7.56 -6.04
CA PHE A 104 -3.74 8.59 -6.34
C PHE A 104 -3.91 9.11 -7.78
N SER A 105 -3.85 10.44 -7.91
CA SER A 105 -3.82 11.14 -9.21
C SER A 105 -2.41 11.23 -9.80
N MET A 106 -1.38 11.05 -8.96
CA MET A 106 0.02 11.09 -9.33
C MET A 106 0.79 10.16 -8.40
N ALA A 107 1.70 9.39 -8.97
CA ALA A 107 2.64 8.52 -8.27
C ALA A 107 3.99 8.62 -9.00
N GLN A 108 4.95 9.34 -8.43
CA GLN A 108 6.24 9.60 -9.06
C GLN A 108 7.38 9.12 -8.16
N ALA A 109 8.30 8.33 -8.72
CA ALA A 109 9.55 8.00 -8.04
C ALA A 109 10.46 9.22 -8.00
N LEU A 110 10.83 9.68 -6.79
CA LEU A 110 11.83 10.72 -6.58
C LEU A 110 13.24 10.12 -6.44
N LYS A 111 13.32 8.93 -5.86
CA LYS A 111 14.56 8.20 -5.61
C LYS A 111 14.28 6.69 -5.65
N SER A 112 15.17 5.90 -6.24
CA SER A 112 15.10 4.44 -6.19
C SER A 112 16.51 3.85 -6.25
N ASP A 113 16.96 3.31 -5.12
CA ASP A 113 18.30 2.71 -4.99
C ASP A 113 18.17 1.28 -4.48
N VAL A 114 18.73 0.31 -5.20
CA VAL A 114 18.88 -1.05 -4.65
C VAL A 114 20.06 -1.03 -3.69
N ILE A 115 19.79 -1.23 -2.40
CA ILE A 115 20.77 -1.12 -1.32
C ILE A 115 21.27 -2.47 -0.83
N LYS A 116 20.53 -3.55 -1.12
CA LYS A 116 20.90 -4.92 -0.77
C LYS A 116 20.42 -5.86 -1.86
N ASP A 117 21.30 -6.76 -2.27
CA ASP A 117 21.04 -7.81 -3.25
C ASP A 117 21.86 -9.02 -2.80
N LEU A 118 21.27 -9.82 -1.90
CA LEU A 118 21.89 -11.06 -1.44
C LEU A 118 21.35 -12.19 -2.29
N ASP A 119 22.14 -12.63 -3.26
CA ASP A 119 21.66 -13.58 -4.25
C ASP A 119 22.42 -14.92 -4.23
N ALA A 120 21.65 -16.00 -4.18
CA ALA A 120 21.97 -17.26 -4.81
C ALA A 120 21.28 -17.26 -6.20
N PRO A 121 21.68 -18.11 -7.17
CA PRO A 121 21.29 -17.97 -8.59
C PRO A 121 19.79 -17.83 -8.92
N SER A 122 18.89 -18.24 -8.03
CA SER A 122 17.44 -18.18 -8.18
C SER A 122 16.70 -17.81 -6.89
N SER A 123 17.40 -17.42 -5.83
CA SER A 123 16.79 -17.16 -4.51
C SER A 123 17.63 -16.17 -3.73
N GLY A 124 16.96 -15.25 -3.05
CA GLY A 124 17.66 -14.13 -2.45
C GLY A 124 16.75 -13.14 -1.74
N GLU A 125 17.39 -12.10 -1.23
CA GLU A 125 16.73 -10.96 -0.59
C GLU A 125 17.19 -9.66 -1.26
N ILE A 126 16.23 -8.90 -1.79
CA ILE A 126 16.47 -7.62 -2.46
C ILE A 126 15.86 -6.51 -1.59
N HIS A 127 16.65 -5.49 -1.25
CA HIS A 127 16.17 -4.28 -0.57
C HIS A 127 16.31 -3.08 -1.48
N ILE A 128 15.21 -2.33 -1.60
CA ILE A 128 15.11 -1.14 -2.43
C ILE A 128 14.75 0.03 -1.51
N ASP A 129 15.62 1.04 -1.46
CA ASP A 129 15.34 2.33 -0.85
C ASP A 129 14.58 3.18 -1.88
N LEU A 130 13.31 3.45 -1.59
CA LEU A 130 12.36 4.04 -2.52
C LEU A 130 11.74 5.29 -1.89
N VAL A 131 11.77 6.42 -2.60
CA VAL A 131 11.01 7.61 -2.20
C VAL A 131 9.98 7.92 -3.28
N MET A 132 8.71 7.77 -2.92
CA MET A 132 7.59 8.04 -3.82
C MET A 132 6.89 9.34 -3.44
N LYS A 133 6.54 10.15 -4.43
CA LYS A 133 5.67 11.32 -4.28
C LYS A 133 4.27 10.98 -4.78
N TYR A 134 3.31 11.00 -3.87
CA TYR A 134 1.91 10.70 -4.16
C TYR A 134 1.04 11.94 -4.04
N LYS A 135 0.01 12.04 -4.90
CA LYS A 135 -1.05 13.04 -4.78
C LYS A 135 -2.40 12.35 -4.73
N MET A 136 -3.14 12.51 -3.63
CA MET A 136 -4.47 11.88 -3.50
C MET A 136 -5.48 12.47 -4.50
N ARG A 137 -6.35 11.62 -5.05
CA ARG A 137 -7.45 12.05 -5.95
C ARG A 137 -8.62 12.65 -5.15
N PRO A 138 -9.43 13.57 -5.74
CA PRO A 138 -9.23 14.29 -7.02
C PRO A 138 -8.41 15.58 -6.89
N VAL A 139 -8.47 16.25 -5.74
CA VAL A 139 -7.66 17.43 -5.36
C VAL A 139 -7.23 17.24 -3.92
N GLY A 140 -6.35 16.27 -3.70
CA GLY A 140 -5.85 15.94 -2.37
C GLY A 140 -4.43 16.47 -2.12
N PRO A 141 -3.96 16.34 -0.87
CA PRO A 141 -2.59 16.70 -0.53
C PRO A 141 -1.60 15.86 -1.32
N THR A 142 -0.44 16.47 -1.56
CA THR A 142 0.74 15.76 -2.05
C THR A 142 1.63 15.42 -0.86
N PHE A 143 2.09 14.19 -0.78
CA PHE A 143 3.01 13.74 0.26
C PHE A 143 4.13 12.89 -0.33
N GLU A 144 5.25 12.86 0.38
CA GLU A 144 6.40 12.02 0.05
C GLU A 144 6.44 10.85 1.03
N MET A 145 6.62 9.66 0.48
CA MET A 145 6.69 8.40 1.22
C MET A 145 8.07 7.79 1.01
N PRO A 146 9.01 7.99 1.94
CA PRO A 146 10.21 7.19 2.04
C PRO A 146 9.83 5.77 2.50
N SER A 147 10.25 4.78 1.75
CA SER A 147 9.91 3.38 1.91
C SER A 147 11.15 2.52 1.76
N LEU A 148 11.29 1.53 2.65
CA LEU A 148 12.22 0.42 2.45
C LEU A 148 11.42 -0.78 1.96
N VAL A 149 11.54 -1.07 0.67
CA VAL A 149 10.89 -2.22 0.04
C VAL A 149 11.79 -3.43 0.17
N ARG A 150 11.29 -4.51 0.78
CA ARG A 150 12.00 -5.78 0.92
C ARG A 150 11.31 -6.87 0.13
N LEU A 151 12.08 -7.56 -0.69
CA LEU A 151 11.60 -8.65 -1.52
C LEU A 151 12.36 -9.91 -1.15
N VAL A 152 11.63 -10.97 -0.79
CA VAL A 152 12.18 -12.32 -0.69
C VAL A 152 11.81 -13.07 -1.95
N VAL A 153 12.82 -13.61 -2.61
CA VAL A 153 12.70 -14.32 -3.88
C VAL A 153 13.04 -15.79 -3.67
N GLN A 154 12.19 -16.67 -4.19
CA GLN A 154 12.41 -18.11 -4.26
C GLN A 154 12.08 -18.59 -5.66
N ASP A 155 12.93 -19.43 -6.23
CA ASP A 155 12.80 -19.95 -7.60
C ASP A 155 12.55 -18.86 -8.67
N GLY A 156 13.19 -17.70 -8.50
CA GLY A 156 13.04 -16.53 -9.39
C GLY A 156 11.72 -15.77 -9.24
N GLN A 157 10.88 -16.12 -8.27
CA GLN A 157 9.61 -15.44 -7.99
C GLN A 157 9.58 -14.79 -6.61
N VAL A 158 8.94 -13.63 -6.49
CA VAL A 158 8.70 -12.94 -5.23
C VAL A 158 7.67 -13.72 -4.41
N VAL A 159 8.08 -14.20 -3.24
CA VAL A 159 7.21 -14.90 -2.28
C VAL A 159 6.77 -13.99 -1.13
N ARG A 160 7.56 -12.97 -0.80
CA ARG A 160 7.23 -11.98 0.24
C ARG A 160 7.67 -10.60 -0.21
N HIS A 161 6.77 -9.64 -0.13
CA HIS A 161 6.99 -8.24 -0.46
C HIS A 161 6.56 -7.38 0.72
N GLU A 162 7.50 -6.74 1.39
CA GLU A 162 7.23 -5.81 2.49
C GLU A 162 7.52 -4.38 2.07
N ASP A 163 6.60 -3.46 2.29
CA ASP A 163 6.80 -2.01 2.16
C ASP A 163 6.88 -1.39 3.56
N LEU A 164 8.09 -1.07 4.00
CA LEU A 164 8.33 -0.48 5.31
C LEU A 164 8.37 1.05 5.21
N TRP A 165 7.23 1.68 5.48
CA TRP A 165 7.14 3.14 5.48
C TRP A 165 8.05 3.76 6.54
N HIS A 166 8.78 4.79 6.13
CA HIS A 166 9.81 5.45 6.93
C HIS A 166 10.84 4.48 7.52
N HIS A 167 11.10 3.35 6.85
CA HIS A 167 12.02 2.29 7.28
C HIS A 167 11.64 1.68 8.64
N LYS A 168 10.38 1.81 9.06
CA LYS A 168 9.91 1.27 10.34
C LYS A 168 9.48 -0.19 10.16
N PRO A 169 9.96 -1.11 11.01
CA PRO A 169 9.57 -2.50 10.92
C PRO A 169 8.09 -2.69 11.27
N LEU A 170 7.44 -3.61 10.57
CA LEU A 170 6.10 -4.06 10.92
C LEU A 170 6.17 -4.91 12.20
N THR A 171 5.29 -4.61 13.15
CA THR A 171 5.21 -5.38 14.40
C THR A 171 4.22 -6.53 14.20
N HIS A 172 4.70 -7.76 14.36
CA HIS A 172 3.87 -8.98 14.23
C HIS A 172 3.65 -9.71 15.56
N THR A 173 4.42 -9.36 16.59
CA THR A 173 4.41 -10.07 17.87
C THR A 173 3.50 -9.39 18.91
N GLY A 174 3.08 -10.18 19.89
CA GLY A 174 2.19 -9.72 20.96
C GLY A 174 0.77 -9.40 20.50
N ILE A 175 -0.03 -8.87 21.42
CA ILE A 175 -1.43 -8.51 21.15
C ILE A 175 -1.50 -7.37 20.13
N VAL A 176 -0.64 -6.35 20.28
CA VAL A 176 -0.57 -5.20 19.37
C VAL A 176 -0.26 -5.64 17.94
N GLY A 177 0.73 -6.51 17.75
CA GLY A 177 1.08 -7.03 16.43
C GLY A 177 -0.04 -7.85 15.80
N LYS A 178 -0.67 -8.75 16.57
CA LYS A 178 -1.80 -9.57 16.10
C LYS A 178 -3.03 -8.73 15.74
N THR A 179 -3.37 -7.74 16.55
CA THR A 179 -4.49 -6.83 16.27
C THR A 179 -4.19 -5.97 15.04
N GLY A 180 -2.96 -5.46 14.91
CA GLY A 180 -2.52 -4.72 13.73
C GLY A 180 -2.56 -5.57 12.46
N ASP A 181 -2.12 -6.83 12.52
CA ASP A 181 -2.21 -7.76 11.40
C ASP A 181 -3.66 -8.05 10.99
N MET A 182 -4.54 -8.28 11.97
CA MET A 182 -5.97 -8.47 11.71
C MET A 182 -6.60 -7.25 11.01
N MET A 183 -6.25 -6.04 11.44
CA MET A 183 -6.74 -4.80 10.82
C MET A 183 -6.22 -4.66 9.37
N ARG A 184 -4.94 -4.95 9.15
CA ARG A 184 -4.31 -4.93 7.82
C ARG A 184 -4.96 -5.91 6.86
N ARG A 185 -5.26 -7.13 7.32
CA ARG A 185 -6.01 -8.14 6.53
C ARG A 185 -7.43 -7.70 6.25
N ALA A 186 -8.13 -7.11 7.22
CA ALA A 186 -9.48 -6.59 7.03
C ALA A 186 -9.53 -5.48 5.97
N ASN A 187 -8.57 -4.54 6.02
CA ASN A 187 -8.45 -3.47 5.03
C ASN A 187 -8.16 -4.00 3.62
N MET A 188 -7.33 -5.05 3.51
CA MET A 188 -7.10 -5.72 2.23
C MET A 188 -8.36 -6.40 1.70
N MET A 189 -9.12 -7.11 2.55
CA MET A 189 -10.39 -7.73 2.12
C MET A 189 -11.38 -6.69 1.58
N LEU A 190 -11.51 -5.54 2.26
CA LEU A 190 -12.36 -4.43 1.81
C LEU A 190 -11.91 -3.91 0.44
N THR A 191 -10.61 -3.65 0.29
CA THR A 191 -10.01 -3.19 -0.98
C THR A 191 -10.25 -4.19 -2.10
N HIS A 192 -10.01 -5.47 -1.86
CA HIS A 192 -10.22 -6.54 -2.84
C HIS A 192 -11.67 -6.63 -3.31
N ALA A 193 -12.64 -6.47 -2.39
CA ALA A 193 -14.06 -6.45 -2.71
C ALA A 193 -14.42 -5.23 -3.59
N ILE A 194 -13.96 -4.03 -3.23
CA ILE A 194 -14.19 -2.79 -4.01
C ILE A 194 -13.57 -2.91 -5.41
N MET A 195 -12.43 -3.59 -5.53
CA MET A 195 -11.74 -3.77 -6.80
C MET A 195 -12.40 -4.81 -7.71
N GLY A 196 -13.39 -5.57 -7.23
CA GLY A 196 -14.16 -6.50 -8.06
C GLY A 196 -13.49 -7.85 -8.32
N PHE A 197 -12.41 -8.18 -7.59
CA PHE A 197 -11.76 -9.49 -7.69
C PHE A 197 -12.36 -10.55 -6.75
N GLY A 198 -13.29 -10.14 -5.88
CA GLY A 198 -13.94 -11.01 -4.89
C GLY A 198 -15.09 -11.84 -5.45
N GLY A 199 -14.83 -13.12 -5.71
CA GLY A 199 -15.84 -14.15 -5.51
C GLY A 199 -16.21 -14.26 -4.02
N LYS A 200 -17.47 -14.62 -3.75
CA LYS A 200 -18.16 -14.63 -2.44
C LYS A 200 -17.29 -15.00 -1.22
N VAL A 201 -17.48 -14.22 -0.15
CA VAL A 201 -17.04 -14.51 1.23
C VAL A 201 -17.67 -15.83 1.70
N PRO A 202 -16.90 -16.85 2.12
CA PRO A 202 -17.43 -17.90 2.99
C PRO A 202 -17.73 -17.27 4.35
N ALA A 203 -19.01 -17.21 4.68
CA ALA A 203 -19.49 -16.76 5.98
C ALA A 203 -19.20 -17.84 7.03
N ASP A 204 -17.94 -17.98 7.45
CA ASP A 204 -17.57 -18.78 8.63
C ASP A 204 -16.29 -18.22 9.26
N SER A 205 -16.40 -17.00 9.79
CA SER A 205 -15.50 -16.55 10.84
C SER A 205 -15.92 -17.24 12.15
N PRO A 206 -15.05 -18.01 12.82
CA PRO A 206 -15.43 -18.67 14.07
C PRO A 206 -15.78 -17.62 15.14
N LYS A 207 -17.00 -17.71 15.67
CA LYS A 207 -17.42 -16.96 16.87
C LYS A 207 -16.50 -17.35 18.02
N SER A 208 -15.64 -16.43 18.45
CA SER A 208 -14.86 -16.56 19.68
C SER A 208 -15.83 -16.68 20.86
N THR A 209 -16.07 -17.91 21.30
CA THR A 209 -16.92 -18.21 22.44
C THR A 209 -16.02 -18.19 23.66
N LEU A 210 -15.83 -17.00 24.24
CA LEU A 210 -15.14 -16.84 25.51
C LEU A 210 -16.05 -17.39 26.62
N THR A 211 -15.86 -18.65 27.00
CA THR A 211 -16.43 -19.18 28.25
C THR A 211 -15.43 -18.90 29.37
N PRO A 212 -15.85 -18.30 30.50
CA PRO A 212 -14.97 -18.06 31.63
C PRO A 212 -14.63 -19.40 32.32
N PRO A 213 -13.40 -19.55 32.87
CA PRO A 213 -13.00 -20.76 33.56
C PRO A 213 -13.77 -20.94 34.86
N LYS A 214 -14.19 -22.18 35.10
CA LYS A 214 -14.89 -22.65 36.29
C LYS A 214 -13.90 -22.65 37.47
N GLU A 215 -14.20 -21.85 38.49
CA GLU A 215 -13.42 -21.77 39.72
C GLU A 215 -13.59 -23.08 40.51
N THR A 216 -12.55 -23.92 40.53
CA THR A 216 -12.46 -25.07 41.44
C THR A 216 -11.94 -24.60 42.79
N ALA A 217 -12.85 -24.41 43.74
CA ALA A 217 -12.52 -24.26 45.15
C ALA A 217 -11.99 -25.59 45.69
N GLY A 218 -10.68 -25.66 45.91
CA GLY A 218 -9.99 -26.73 46.62
C GLY A 218 -9.63 -26.30 48.03
N SER A 219 -10.27 -26.94 49.01
CA SER A 219 -9.73 -27.38 50.30
C SER A 219 -8.87 -26.40 51.12
N SER A 220 -9.45 -25.84 52.19
CA SER A 220 -8.69 -25.44 53.38
C SER A 220 -8.83 -26.52 54.45
N SER A 221 -7.68 -27.05 54.85
CA SER A 221 -7.50 -27.87 56.05
C SER A 221 -7.70 -27.02 57.30
N LEU A 222 -8.42 -27.57 58.30
CA LEU A 222 -8.04 -27.69 59.71
C LEU A 222 -9.10 -28.52 60.44
#